data_AF-A0A6J7I8C5-F1
#
_entry.id   AF-A0A6J7I8C5-F1
#
_cell.length_a   1.000
_cell.length_b   1.000
_cell.length_c   1.000
_cell.angle_alpha   90.00
_cell.angle_beta   90.00
_cell.angle_gamma   90.00
#
_symmetry.space_group_name_H-M   'P 1'
#
loop_
_entity.id
_entity.type
_entity.pdbx_description
1 polymer ?
#
loop_
_entity_poly.entity_id
_entity_poly.type
_entity_poly.pdbx_seq_one_letter_code
_entity_poly.pdbx_strand_id
1 'polypeptide(L)' 'MNDWIAAVQKELGVDVSFDADAILDAARDAAHAVERKAAPVTTYLMGVAVAQGAKPADVAAKIEKLAKSWPSAT' A
#
# COMPACT_ATOMS: atom_id res chain seq x y z
N MET A 1 -15.39 5.11 -5.24
CA MET A 1 -14.07 5.09 -4.57
C MET A 1 -13.70 6.48 -4.05
N ASN A 2 -13.70 7.50 -4.90
CA ASN A 2 -13.35 8.88 -4.49
C ASN A 2 -14.25 9.42 -3.36
N ASP A 3 -15.56 9.21 -3.42
CA ASP A 3 -16.47 9.65 -2.34
C ASP A 3 -16.20 8.95 -1.00
N TRP A 4 -15.83 7.67 -1.04
CA TRP A 4 -15.44 6.92 0.15
C TRP A 4 -14.13 7.44 0.73
N ILE A 5 -13.13 7.69 -0.12
CA ILE A 5 -11.85 8.31 0.30
C ILE A 5 -12.12 9.67 0.94
N ALA A 6 -12.94 10.52 0.30
CA ALA A 6 -13.29 11.83 0.84
C ALA A 6 -14.01 11.73 2.21
N ALA A 7 -14.92 10.77 2.37
CA ALA A 7 -15.61 10.54 3.65
C ALA A 7 -14.63 10.10 4.75
N VAL A 8 -13.72 9.16 4.46
CA VAL A 8 -12.71 8.68 5.42
C VAL A 8 -11.72 9.78 5.78
N GLN A 9 -11.27 10.57 4.81
CA GLN A 9 -10.40 11.72 5.05
C GLN A 9 -11.05 12.72 6.00
N LYS A 10 -12.33 13.04 5.76
CA LYS A 10 -13.12 13.91 6.63
C LYS A 10 -13.25 13.35 8.04
N GLU A 11 -13.57 12.07 8.20
CA GLU A 11 -13.73 11.42 9.50
C GLU A 11 -12.43 11.39 10.30
N LEU A 12 -11.30 11.15 9.62
CA LEU A 12 -9.98 11.09 10.25
C LEU A 12 -9.31 12.47 10.41
N GLY A 13 -9.92 13.54 9.89
CA GLY A 13 -9.35 14.89 9.93
C GLY A 13 -8.05 15.03 9.14
N VAL A 14 -7.90 14.27 8.04
CA VAL A 14 -6.72 14.30 7.17
C VAL A 14 -7.08 14.87 5.79
N ASP A 15 -6.14 15.58 5.18
CA ASP A 15 -6.26 16.09 3.81
C ASP A 15 -4.96 15.77 3.06
N VAL A 16 -4.98 14.67 2.31
CA VAL A 16 -3.82 14.13 1.61
C VAL A 16 -4.15 13.78 0.18
N SER A 17 -3.28 14.17 -0.74
CA SER A 17 -3.29 13.68 -2.12
C SER A 17 -2.35 12.49 -2.24
N PHE A 18 -2.84 11.38 -2.79
CA PHE A 18 -2.08 10.16 -2.98
C PHE A 18 -2.50 9.44 -4.27
N ASP A 19 -1.62 8.56 -4.74
CA ASP A 19 -1.88 7.66 -5.86
C ASP A 19 -2.56 6.39 -5.33
N ALA A 20 -3.87 6.28 -5.55
CA ALA A 20 -4.66 5.13 -5.11
C ALA A 20 -4.29 3.84 -5.86
N ASP A 21 -3.91 3.95 -7.14
CA ASP A 21 -3.58 2.78 -7.96
C ASP A 21 -2.27 2.15 -7.48
N ALA A 22 -1.26 2.97 -7.15
CA ALA A 22 -0.01 2.49 -6.55
C ALA A 22 -0.23 1.73 -5.22
N ILE A 23 -1.17 2.17 -4.37
CA ILE A 23 -1.52 1.49 -3.12
C ILE A 23 -2.19 0.14 -3.42
N LEU A 24 -3.10 0.11 -4.38
CA LEU A 24 -3.84 -1.10 -4.76
C LEU A 24 -2.94 -2.12 -5.46
N ASP A 25 -1.99 -1.68 -6.26
CA ASP A 25 -0.98 -2.53 -6.89
C ASP A 25 -0.05 -3.15 -5.85
N ALA A 26 0.45 -2.36 -4.89
CA ALA A 26 1.25 -2.88 -3.77
C ALA A 26 0.48 -3.93 -2.94
N ALA A 27 -0.82 -3.70 -2.69
CA ALA A 27 -1.68 -4.67 -2.03
C ALA A 27 -1.83 -5.96 -2.86
N ARG A 28 -2.04 -5.84 -4.17
CA ARG A 28 -2.19 -6.96 -5.10
C ARG A 28 -0.92 -7.81 -5.13
N ASP A 29 0.24 -7.18 -5.27
CA ASP A 29 1.53 -7.86 -5.32
C ASP A 29 1.79 -8.67 -4.05
N ALA A 30 1.54 -8.08 -2.88
CA ALA A 30 1.67 -8.77 -1.60
C ALA A 30 0.68 -9.94 -1.46
N ALA A 31 -0.59 -9.73 -1.86
CA ALA A 31 -1.61 -10.78 -1.80
C ALA A 31 -1.26 -12.00 -2.66
N HIS A 32 -0.68 -11.76 -3.84
CA HIS A 32 -0.32 -12.80 -4.80
C HIS A 32 0.99 -13.50 -4.43
N ALA A 33 1.98 -12.76 -3.94
CA ALA A 33 3.30 -13.32 -3.62
C ALA A 33 3.36 -14.07 -2.28
N VAL A 34 2.55 -13.66 -1.29
CA VAL A 34 2.62 -14.20 0.08
C VAL A 34 1.35 -14.94 0.46
N GLU A 35 0.28 -14.21 0.75
CA GLU A 35 -1.06 -14.72 1.02
C GLU A 35 -2.05 -13.55 1.02
N ARG A 36 -3.36 -13.83 0.91
CA ARG A 36 -4.41 -12.78 0.89
C ARG A 36 -4.33 -11.80 2.06
N LYS A 37 -3.88 -12.25 3.24
CA LYS A 37 -3.75 -11.40 4.44
C LYS A 37 -2.58 -10.41 4.36
N ALA A 38 -1.62 -10.61 3.46
CA ALA A 38 -0.48 -9.73 3.31
C ALA A 38 -0.85 -8.36 2.72
N ALA A 39 -1.93 -8.26 1.93
CA ALA A 39 -2.40 -7.01 1.34
C ALA A 39 -2.62 -5.88 2.37
N PRO A 40 -3.51 -6.03 3.37
CA PRO A 40 -3.78 -4.95 4.34
C PRO A 40 -2.57 -4.62 5.23
N VAL A 41 -1.74 -5.60 5.57
CA VAL A 41 -0.52 -5.37 6.37
C VAL A 41 0.50 -4.56 5.57
N THR A 42 0.65 -4.87 4.28
CA THR A 42 1.57 -4.19 3.38
C THR A 42 1.17 -2.73 3.16
N THR A 43 -0.11 -2.45 2.91
CA THR A 43 -0.58 -1.07 2.71
C THR A 43 -0.52 -0.23 3.98
N TYR A 44 -0.74 -0.84 5.16
CA TYR A 44 -0.51 -0.18 6.44
C TYR A 44 0.97 0.23 6.60
N LEU A 45 1.91 -0.68 6.35
CA LEU A 45 3.34 -0.40 6.41
C LEU A 45 3.80 0.63 5.36
N MET A 46 3.21 0.59 4.16
CA MET A 46 3.43 1.60 3.13
C MET A 46 3.04 2.99 3.64
N GLY A 47 1.85 3.13 4.25
CA GLY A 47 1.39 4.36 4.87
C GLY A 47 2.32 4.86 5.98
N VAL A 48 2.79 3.96 6.86
CA VAL A 48 3.75 4.29 7.93
C VAL A 48 5.07 4.81 7.37
N ALA A 49 5.63 4.15 6.34
CA ALA A 49 6.89 4.58 5.72
C ALA A 49 6.75 5.96 5.06
N VAL A 50 5.63 6.22 4.38
CA VAL A 50 5.35 7.53 3.77
C VAL A 50 5.20 8.61 4.84
N ALA A 51 4.52 8.32 5.95
CA ALA A 51 4.40 9.24 7.08
C ALA A 51 5.75 9.57 7.74
N GLN A 52 6.75 8.68 7.62
CA GLN A 52 8.13 8.90 8.05
C GLN A 52 8.99 9.66 7.03
N GLY A 53 8.40 10.14 5.93
CA GLY A 53 9.06 10.97 4.92
C GLY A 53 9.58 10.21 3.70
N ALA A 54 9.28 8.91 3.56
CA ALA A 54 9.61 8.18 2.35
C ALA A 54 8.71 8.63 1.18
N LYS A 55 9.28 8.65 -0.04
CA LYS A 55 8.50 8.93 -1.25
C LYS A 55 7.59 7.73 -1.57
N PRO A 56 6.28 7.93 -1.83
CA PRO A 56 5.36 6.83 -2.13
C PRO A 56 5.82 5.91 -3.26
N ALA A 57 6.35 6.49 -4.36
CA ALA A 57 6.87 5.72 -5.48
C ALA A 57 8.06 4.81 -5.10
N ASP A 58 8.96 5.30 -4.24
CA ASP A 58 10.11 4.52 -3.78
C ASP A 58 9.67 3.36 -2.86
N VAL A 59 8.65 3.60 -2.03
CA VAL A 59 8.07 2.56 -1.15
C VAL A 59 7.37 1.49 -1.99
N ALA A 60 6.55 1.89 -2.97
CA ALA A 60 5.86 0.98 -3.89
C ALA A 60 6.87 0.10 -4.65
N ALA A 61 7.92 0.69 -5.23
CA ALA A 61 8.95 -0.06 -5.96
C ALA A 61 9.70 -1.08 -5.07
N LYS A 62 9.93 -0.74 -3.79
CA LYS A 62 10.53 -1.67 -2.82
C LYS A 62 9.61 -2.85 -2.51
N ILE A 63 8.31 -2.58 -2.34
CA ILE A 63 7.29 -3.62 -2.10
C ILE A 63 7.17 -4.55 -3.31
N GLU A 64 7.05 -3.98 -4.52
CA GLU A 64 6.98 -4.74 -5.77
C GLU A 64 8.21 -5.64 -5.94
N LYS A 65 9.42 -5.09 -5.74
CA LYS A 65 10.67 -5.87 -5.81
C LYS A 65 10.69 -7.01 -4.79
N LEU A 66 10.27 -6.73 -3.56
CA LEU A 66 10.21 -7.75 -2.51
C LEU A 66 9.24 -8.86 -2.87
N ALA A 67 8.02 -8.52 -3.31
CA ALA A 67 6.99 -9.46 -3.73
C ALA A 67 7.47 -10.35 -4.89
N LYS A 68 8.12 -9.78 -5.92
CA LYS A 68 8.69 -10.53 -7.05
C LYS A 68 9.78 -11.53 -6.65
N SER A 69 10.51 -11.23 -5.58
CA SER A 69 11.57 -12.11 -5.06
C SER A 69 11.11 -13.03 -3.94
N TRP A 70 9.84 -12.95 -3.54
CA TRP A 70 9.35 -13.67 -2.38
C TRP A 70 9.34 -15.18 -2.67
N PRO A 71 9.91 -16.03 -1.80
CA PRO A 71 9.88 -17.46 -2.01
C PRO A 71 8.42 -17.93 -1.96
N SER A 72 7.94 -18.48 -3.08
CA SER A 72 6.64 -19.13 -3.09
C SER A 72 6.66 -20.25 -2.06
N ALA A 73 5.67 -20.25 -1.16
CA ALA A 73 5.45 -21.40 -0.30
C ALA A 73 5.21 -22.62 -1.20
N THR A 74 6.17 -23.56 -1.18
CA THR A 74 6.02 -24.89 -1.79
C THR A 74 4.87 -25.64 -1.14
#